data_AF-A0A2M7SDC7-F1
#
_entry.id   AF-A0A2M7SDC7-F1
#
_cell.length_a   1.000
_cell.length_b   1.000
_cell.length_c   1.000
_cell.angle_alpha   90.00
_cell.angle_beta   90.00
_cell.angle_gamma   90.00
#
_symmetry.space_group_name_H-M   'P 1'
#
loop_
_entity.id
_entity.type
_entity.pdbx_description
1 polymer ?
#
loop_
_entity_poly.entity_id
_entity_poly.type
_entity_poly.pdbx_seq_one_letter_code
_entity_poly.pdbx_strand_id
1 'polypeptide(L)'
;MEEKGWFGLTWRALLIGSACVIFLSIAAPFADLVLVGTWIAGAHLPIGALFVFLVMVVGINPLLKVMKVGLSKSELLLVYCMMLVGAGIPVTGFTEYLIPTIASHQYYGTPANKWITTFSANIPSWLTLSDKEAIRQLYEGLPNGASLNFIQLMKAIPWGV
;
A
#
# COMPACT_ATOMS: atom_id res chain seq x y z
N MET A 1 -38.90 14.37 6.20
CA MET A 1 -37.72 13.67 5.67
C MET A 1 -36.57 14.65 5.76
N GLU A 2 -35.75 14.57 6.82
CA GLU A 2 -34.56 15.43 6.96
C GLU A 2 -33.50 14.93 5.98
N GLU A 3 -33.06 15.80 5.07
CA GLU A 3 -31.84 15.59 4.31
C GLU A 3 -30.67 15.50 5.30
N LYS A 4 -30.15 14.28 5.49
CA LYS A 4 -28.90 14.04 6.22
C LYS A 4 -27.75 14.61 5.37
N GLY A 5 -27.49 15.90 5.50
CA GLY A 5 -26.27 16.51 4.99
C GLY A 5 -25.06 15.75 5.53
N TRP A 6 -24.10 15.44 4.66
CA TRP A 6 -22.88 14.75 5.03
C TRP A 6 -21.97 15.70 5.82
N PHE A 7 -22.30 15.97 7.08
CA PHE A 7 -21.62 16.95 7.95
C PHE A 7 -20.10 16.71 8.13
N GLY A 8 -19.56 15.56 7.67
CA GLY A 8 -18.13 15.23 7.69
C GLY A 8 -17.39 15.37 6.36
N LEU A 9 -18.07 15.53 5.23
CA LEU A 9 -17.44 15.61 3.91
C LEU A 9 -17.00 17.04 3.62
N THR A 10 -15.84 17.42 4.17
CA THR A 10 -15.24 18.73 3.93
C THR A 10 -13.96 18.60 3.11
N TRP A 11 -13.65 19.62 2.31
CA TRP A 11 -12.42 19.62 1.50
C TRP A 11 -11.16 19.50 2.35
N ARG A 12 -11.14 20.13 3.53
CA ARG A 12 -10.03 20.01 4.49
C ARG A 12 -9.85 18.59 5.01
N ALA A 13 -10.94 17.88 5.33
CA ALA A 13 -10.87 16.50 5.78
C ALA A 13 -10.39 15.57 4.64
N LEU A 14 -10.82 15.83 3.41
CA LEU A 14 -10.32 15.10 2.23
C LEU A 14 -8.82 15.32 2.03
N LEU A 15 -8.34 16.56 2.05
CA LEU A 15 -6.91 16.86 1.90
C LEU A 15 -6.06 16.21 2.99
N ILE A 16 -6.51 16.32 4.24
CA ILE A 16 -5.82 15.73 5.39
C ILE A 16 -5.82 14.21 5.28
N GLY A 17 -6.97 13.60 4.96
CA GLY A 17 -7.09 12.16 4.76
C GLY A 17 -6.19 11.67 3.63
N SER A 18 -6.15 12.35 2.49
CA SER A 18 -5.26 12.03 1.38
C SER A 18 -3.79 12.13 1.78
N ALA A 19 -3.40 13.18 2.53
CA ALA A 19 -2.03 13.30 3.04
C ALA A 19 -1.66 12.15 3.98
N CYS A 20 -2.57 11.76 4.88
CA CYS A 20 -2.37 10.61 5.78
C CYS A 20 -2.27 9.28 5.00
N VAL A 21 -3.09 9.10 3.97
CA VAL A 21 -3.02 7.92 3.09
C VAL A 21 -1.67 7.87 2.36
N ILE A 22 -1.23 8.98 1.74
CA ILE A 22 0.07 9.06 1.07
C ILE A 22 1.21 8.73 2.05
N PHE A 23 1.15 9.29 3.25
CA PHE A 23 2.12 8.98 4.30
C PHE A 23 2.17 7.48 4.61
N LEU A 24 1.02 6.84 4.83
CA LEU A 24 0.95 5.39 5.10
C LEU A 24 1.41 4.55 3.91
N SER A 25 1.08 4.96 2.67
CA SER A 25 1.54 4.30 1.44
C SER A 25 3.06 4.31 1.27
N ILE A 26 3.76 5.25 1.89
CA ILE A 26 5.23 5.31 1.90
C ILE A 26 5.78 4.58 3.12
N ALA A 27 5.19 4.84 4.30
CA ALA A 27 5.67 4.31 5.57
C ALA A 27 5.55 2.80 5.67
N ALA A 28 4.47 2.20 5.16
CA ALA A 28 4.26 0.75 5.26
C ALA A 28 5.30 -0.05 4.47
N PRO A 29 5.50 0.16 3.14
CA PRO A 29 6.56 -0.53 2.42
C PRO A 29 7.95 -0.26 2.98
N PHE A 30 8.22 0.94 3.50
CA PHE A 30 9.50 1.24 4.14
C PHE A 30 9.70 0.42 5.43
N ALA A 31 8.68 0.34 6.28
CA ALA A 31 8.71 -0.47 7.49
C ALA A 31 8.93 -1.96 7.16
N ASP A 32 8.24 -2.47 6.15
CA ASP A 32 8.26 -3.89 5.80
C ASP A 32 9.54 -4.30 5.07
N LEU A 33 9.99 -3.49 4.11
CA LEU A 33 11.10 -3.84 3.21
C LEU A 33 12.48 -3.35 3.69
N VAL A 34 12.54 -2.21 4.40
CA VAL A 34 13.82 -1.61 4.82
C VAL A 34 14.10 -1.88 6.28
N LEU A 35 13.12 -1.61 7.15
CA LEU A 35 13.30 -1.81 8.59
C LEU A 35 13.09 -3.27 9.01
N VAL A 36 12.48 -4.09 8.15
CA VAL A 36 12.02 -5.45 8.48
C VAL A 36 11.23 -5.43 9.80
N GLY A 37 10.36 -4.43 9.91
CA GLY A 37 9.59 -4.12 11.10
C GLY A 37 8.29 -4.92 11.19
N THR A 38 7.45 -4.54 12.15
CA THR A 38 6.08 -5.06 12.23
C THR A 38 5.25 -4.52 11.07
N TRP A 39 4.36 -5.35 10.54
CA TRP A 39 3.49 -4.99 9.43
C TRP A 39 2.46 -3.96 9.89
N ILE A 40 2.71 -2.68 9.59
CA ILE A 40 1.88 -1.58 10.11
C ILE A 40 0.61 -1.36 9.28
N ALA A 41 0.62 -1.76 8.01
CA ALA A 41 -0.56 -1.80 7.15
C ALA A 41 -1.22 -3.20 7.13
N GLY A 42 -0.45 -4.25 7.43
CA GLY A 42 -0.90 -5.64 7.39
C GLY A 42 -1.49 -6.13 8.70
N ALA A 43 -2.82 -6.23 8.77
CA ALA A 43 -3.59 -7.04 9.73
C ALA A 43 -5.10 -6.74 9.59
N HIS A 44 -5.94 -7.51 10.30
CA HIS A 44 -7.37 -7.24 10.52
C HIS A 44 -7.64 -5.84 11.11
N LEU A 45 -6.62 -5.21 11.72
CA LEU A 45 -6.65 -3.83 12.18
C LEU A 45 -5.32 -3.15 11.80
N PRO A 46 -5.28 -2.26 10.80
CA PRO A 46 -4.06 -1.56 10.39
C PRO A 46 -3.55 -0.66 11.52
N ILE A 47 -2.56 -1.16 12.28
CA ILE A 47 -2.03 -0.49 13.48
C ILE A 47 -1.41 0.87 13.16
N GLY A 48 -0.85 1.03 11.96
CA GLY A 48 -0.31 2.30 11.48
C GLY A 48 -1.41 3.35 11.32
N ALA A 49 -2.56 2.99 10.74
CA ALA A 49 -3.71 3.89 10.62
C ALA A 49 -4.29 4.25 11.99
N LEU A 50 -4.36 3.28 12.91
CA LEU A 50 -4.79 3.53 14.29
C LEU A 50 -3.85 4.49 15.01
N PHE A 51 -2.54 4.28 14.89
CA PHE A 51 -1.53 5.14 15.51
C PHE A 51 -1.61 6.58 14.98
N VAL A 52 -1.64 6.75 13.65
CA VAL A 52 -1.79 8.09 13.03
C VAL A 52 -3.10 8.74 13.48
N PHE A 53 -4.19 7.98 13.56
CA PHE A 53 -5.46 8.48 14.06
C PHE A 53 -5.38 8.94 15.53
N LEU A 54 -4.74 8.16 16.41
CA LEU A 54 -4.54 8.53 17.81
C LEU A 54 -3.72 9.82 17.95
N VAL A 55 -2.61 9.93 17.21
CA VAL A 55 -1.80 11.16 17.17
C VAL A 55 -2.65 12.34 16.67
N MET A 56 -3.49 12.12 15.68
CA MET A 56 -4.37 13.16 15.15
C MET A 56 -5.44 13.59 16.16
N VAL A 57 -6.07 12.67 16.88
CA VAL A 57 -7.15 12.97 17.83
C VAL A 57 -6.63 13.56 19.14
N VAL A 58 -5.51 13.04 19.66
CA VAL A 58 -4.98 13.41 20.99
C VAL A 58 -3.92 14.50 20.90
N GLY A 59 -3.14 14.55 19.81
CA GLY A 59 -2.07 15.54 19.63
C GLY A 59 -2.49 16.70 18.75
N ILE A 60 -2.75 16.42 17.46
CA ILE A 60 -2.91 17.48 16.44
C ILE A 60 -4.23 18.23 16.63
N ASN A 61 -5.35 17.52 16.74
CA ASN A 61 -6.68 18.16 16.73
C ASN A 61 -6.93 19.08 17.95
N PRO A 62 -6.50 18.76 19.18
CA PRO A 62 -6.61 19.68 20.30
C PRO A 62 -5.85 20.99 20.06
N LEU A 63 -4.66 20.93 19.47
CA LEU A 63 -3.89 22.12 19.08
C LEU A 63 -4.62 22.92 17.99
N LEU A 64 -5.17 22.25 16.97
CA LEU A 64 -5.98 22.91 15.94
C LEU A 64 -7.23 23.58 16.52
N LYS A 65 -7.87 22.97 17.54
CA LYS A 65 -9.02 23.55 18.23
C LYS A 65 -8.66 24.83 19.00
N VAL A 66 -7.48 24.90 19.61
CA VAL A 66 -6.98 26.14 20.24
C VAL A 66 -6.85 27.26 19.18
N MET A 67 -6.42 26.92 17.97
CA MET A 67 -6.34 27.84 16.83
C MET A 67 -7.69 28.06 16.11
N LYS A 68 -8.81 27.55 16.65
CA LYS A 68 -10.17 27.63 16.07
C LYS A 68 -10.33 26.98 14.69
N VAL A 69 -9.40 26.10 14.29
CA VAL A 69 -9.41 25.36 13.01
C VAL A 69 -9.50 23.83 13.23
N GLY A 70 -9.97 23.40 14.40
CA GLY A 70 -10.11 22.00 14.75
C GLY A 70 -11.10 21.24 13.85
N LEU A 71 -10.79 19.97 13.61
CA LEU A 71 -11.65 19.01 12.93
C LEU A 71 -12.79 18.58 13.86
N SER A 72 -13.98 18.47 13.27
CA SER A 72 -15.15 17.87 13.89
C SER A 72 -14.99 16.36 14.04
N LYS A 73 -15.87 15.74 14.85
CA LYS A 73 -15.91 14.28 15.03
C LYS A 73 -16.13 13.56 13.69
N SER A 74 -17.03 14.08 12.85
CA SER A 74 -17.35 13.50 11.55
C SER A 74 -16.19 13.58 10.56
N GLU A 75 -15.43 14.68 10.59
CA GLU A 75 -14.24 14.84 9.74
C GLU A 75 -13.09 13.93 10.17
N LEU A 76 -12.88 13.79 11.48
CA LEU A 76 -11.91 12.83 12.02
C LEU A 76 -12.26 11.39 11.63
N LEU A 77 -13.54 11.02 11.72
CA LEU A 77 -14.00 9.70 11.29
C LEU A 77 -13.80 9.50 9.79
N LEU A 78 -14.06 10.52 8.96
CA LEU A 78 -13.79 10.45 7.53
C LEU A 78 -12.30 10.21 7.25
N VAL A 79 -11.41 10.98 7.87
CA VAL A 79 -9.95 10.80 7.74
C VAL A 79 -9.53 9.39 8.16
N TYR A 80 -10.09 8.87 9.25
CA TYR A 80 -9.82 7.51 9.70
C TYR A 80 -10.29 6.45 8.70
N CYS A 81 -11.52 6.58 8.19
CA CYS A 81 -12.04 5.69 7.15
C CYS A 81 -11.18 5.71 5.88
N MET A 82 -10.72 6.89 5.46
CA MET A 82 -9.81 7.03 4.31
C MET A 82 -8.51 6.26 4.54
N MET A 83 -7.92 6.36 5.73
CA MET A 83 -6.71 5.60 6.07
C MET A 83 -6.96 4.09 6.11
N LEU A 84 -8.07 3.63 6.69
CA LEU A 84 -8.41 2.20 6.74
C LEU A 84 -8.58 1.60 5.35
N VAL A 85 -9.31 2.29 4.47
CA VAL A 85 -9.51 1.84 3.09
C VAL A 85 -8.20 1.91 2.30
N GLY A 86 -7.46 3.02 2.43
CA GLY A 86 -6.21 3.26 1.71
C GLY A 86 -5.05 2.36 2.14
N ALA A 87 -5.00 1.94 3.40
CA ALA A 87 -4.02 0.97 3.88
C ALA A 87 -4.45 -0.48 3.60
N GLY A 88 -5.74 -0.80 3.79
CA GLY A 88 -6.22 -2.19 3.74
C GLY A 88 -6.39 -2.76 2.32
N ILE A 89 -6.92 -1.98 1.37
CA ILE A 89 -7.27 -2.54 0.05
C ILE A 89 -6.08 -2.48 -0.92
N PRO A 90 -5.44 -1.33 -1.17
CA PRO A 90 -4.40 -1.22 -2.20
C PRO A 90 -3.09 -1.90 -1.79
N VAL A 91 -2.71 -1.81 -0.52
CA VAL A 91 -1.42 -2.34 -0.05
C VAL A 91 -1.55 -3.84 0.17
N THR A 92 -2.23 -4.23 1.25
CA THR A 92 -2.33 -5.63 1.66
C THR A 92 -3.34 -6.40 0.85
N GLY A 93 -4.47 -5.82 0.45
CA GLY A 93 -5.47 -6.50 -0.38
C GLY A 93 -5.08 -6.67 -1.85
N PHE A 94 -4.06 -5.96 -2.33
CA PHE A 94 -3.75 -5.90 -3.77
C PHE A 94 -2.27 -6.01 -4.07
N THR A 95 -1.47 -4.96 -3.90
CA THR A 95 -0.08 -4.94 -4.43
C THR A 95 0.82 -5.98 -3.78
N GLU A 96 0.69 -6.24 -2.48
CA GLU A 96 1.46 -7.26 -1.76
C GLU A 96 1.20 -8.69 -2.28
N TYR A 97 -0.03 -9.01 -2.68
CA TYR A 97 -0.37 -10.35 -3.16
C TYR A 97 -0.31 -10.46 -4.66
N LEU A 98 -0.90 -9.51 -5.41
CA LEU A 98 -1.11 -9.67 -6.84
C LEU A 98 0.22 -9.84 -7.57
N ILE A 99 1.17 -8.92 -7.39
CA ILE A 99 2.42 -8.89 -8.16
C ILE A 99 3.29 -10.12 -7.89
N PRO A 100 3.52 -10.54 -6.63
CA PRO A 100 4.24 -11.79 -6.38
C PRO A 100 3.43 -13.02 -6.81
N THR A 101 2.11 -13.04 -6.64
CA THR A 101 1.32 -14.23 -6.99
C THR A 101 1.37 -14.53 -8.48
N ILE A 102 1.23 -13.52 -9.35
CA ILE A 102 1.30 -13.72 -10.81
C ILE A 102 2.69 -14.20 -11.26
N ALA A 103 3.76 -13.82 -10.56
CA ALA A 103 5.12 -14.25 -10.88
C ALA A 103 5.47 -15.63 -10.28
N SER A 104 4.85 -15.99 -9.15
CA SER A 104 5.24 -17.12 -8.30
C SER A 104 5.27 -18.47 -9.01
N HIS A 105 4.27 -18.75 -9.84
CA HIS A 105 4.17 -20.02 -10.56
C HIS A 105 5.35 -20.30 -11.50
N GLN A 106 5.92 -19.24 -12.10
CA GLN A 106 7.07 -19.30 -12.99
C GLN A 106 8.38 -19.33 -12.22
N TYR A 107 8.50 -18.54 -11.15
CA TYR A 107 9.70 -18.49 -10.34
C TYR A 107 9.93 -19.77 -9.51
N TYR A 108 8.88 -20.25 -8.84
CA TYR A 108 8.94 -21.46 -7.99
C TYR A 108 8.54 -22.74 -8.73
N GLY A 109 8.31 -22.68 -10.04
CA GLY A 109 7.91 -23.83 -10.84
C GLY A 109 9.01 -24.89 -10.90
N THR A 110 8.73 -26.11 -10.44
CA THR A 110 9.65 -27.25 -10.50
C THR A 110 8.98 -28.45 -11.17
N PRO A 111 9.76 -29.42 -11.72
CA PRO A 111 9.17 -30.66 -12.24
C PRO A 111 8.35 -31.44 -11.19
N ALA A 112 8.69 -31.30 -9.90
CA ALA A 112 8.01 -31.96 -8.79
C ALA A 112 6.62 -31.36 -8.51
N ASN A 113 6.47 -30.04 -8.50
CA ASN A 113 5.19 -29.38 -8.23
C ASN A 113 4.30 -29.25 -9.47
N LYS A 114 4.86 -29.43 -10.68
CA LYS A 114 4.14 -29.40 -11.97
C LYS A 114 3.39 -28.09 -12.24
N TRP A 115 3.76 -26.99 -11.58
CA TRP A 115 3.06 -25.71 -11.72
C TRP A 115 3.13 -25.15 -13.14
N ILE A 116 4.27 -25.32 -13.83
CA ILE A 116 4.40 -24.91 -15.23
C ILE A 116 3.44 -25.69 -16.14
N THR A 117 3.39 -27.01 -16.00
CA THR A 117 2.62 -27.87 -16.90
C THR A 117 1.12 -27.88 -16.61
N THR A 118 0.71 -27.65 -15.36
CA THR A 118 -0.69 -27.80 -14.95
C THR A 118 -1.37 -26.47 -14.65
N PHE A 119 -0.64 -25.50 -14.09
CA PHE A 119 -1.22 -24.21 -13.69
C PHE A 119 -1.03 -23.14 -14.78
N SER A 120 0.17 -23.03 -15.36
CA SER A 120 0.48 -21.96 -16.33
C SER A 120 -0.36 -22.04 -17.61
N ALA A 121 -0.74 -23.25 -18.03
CA ALA A 121 -1.60 -23.47 -19.20
C ALA A 121 -3.01 -22.87 -19.05
N ASN A 122 -3.46 -22.63 -17.81
CA ASN A 122 -4.77 -22.07 -17.51
C ASN A 122 -4.75 -20.56 -17.24
N ILE A 123 -3.57 -19.93 -17.28
CA ILE A 123 -3.43 -18.49 -17.03
C ILE A 123 -3.54 -17.75 -18.36
N PRO A 124 -4.41 -16.73 -18.47
CA PRO A 124 -4.51 -15.93 -19.68
C PRO A 124 -3.18 -15.26 -20.03
N SER A 125 -2.86 -15.18 -21.33
CA SER A 125 -1.60 -14.60 -21.81
C SER A 125 -1.38 -13.15 -21.39
N TRP A 126 -2.45 -12.38 -21.15
CA TRP A 126 -2.37 -11.00 -20.66
C TRP A 126 -1.95 -10.90 -19.18
N LEU A 127 -2.05 -11.98 -18.40
CA LEU A 127 -1.63 -12.06 -17.00
C LEU A 127 -0.28 -12.78 -16.84
N THR A 128 0.15 -13.51 -17.87
CA THR A 128 1.41 -14.25 -17.88
C THR A 128 2.59 -13.33 -18.17
N LEU A 129 3.51 -13.26 -17.21
CA LEU A 129 4.78 -12.54 -17.39
C LEU A 129 5.68 -13.30 -18.38
N SER A 130 6.24 -12.59 -19.36
CA SER A 130 7.07 -13.20 -20.41
C SER A 130 8.58 -13.12 -20.14
N ASP A 131 9.01 -12.10 -19.39
CA ASP A 131 10.42 -11.86 -19.10
C ASP A 131 10.87 -12.62 -17.84
N LYS A 132 11.61 -13.71 -18.04
CA LYS A 132 12.14 -14.55 -16.96
C LYS A 132 13.14 -13.82 -16.08
N GLU A 133 13.90 -12.88 -16.64
CA GLU A 133 14.90 -12.13 -15.89
C GLU A 133 14.21 -11.10 -15.00
N ALA A 134 13.16 -10.43 -15.50
CA ALA A 134 12.33 -9.56 -14.67
C ALA A 134 11.66 -10.32 -13.51
N ILE A 135 11.16 -11.54 -13.77
CA ILE A 135 10.61 -12.41 -12.73
C ILE A 135 11.68 -12.75 -11.68
N ARG A 136 12.89 -13.13 -12.12
CA ARG A 136 14.01 -13.42 -11.21
C ARG A 136 14.36 -12.19 -10.35
N GLN A 137 14.52 -11.03 -10.97
CA GLN A 137 14.86 -9.77 -10.28
C GLN A 137 13.78 -9.29 -9.33
N LEU A 138 12.50 -9.62 -9.57
CA LEU A 138 11.42 -9.34 -8.61
C LEU A 138 11.63 -10.05 -7.27
N TYR A 139 12.14 -11.29 -7.29
CA TYR A 139 12.36 -12.08 -6.07
C TYR A 139 13.77 -11.96 -5.50
N GLU A 140 14.79 -11.88 -6.35
CA GLU A 140 16.19 -11.85 -5.96
C GLU A 140 16.76 -10.43 -5.82
N GLY A 141 16.02 -9.43 -6.30
CA GLY A 141 16.46 -8.04 -6.37
C GLY A 141 17.35 -7.74 -7.59
N LEU A 142 17.61 -6.45 -7.80
CA LEU A 142 18.47 -5.98 -8.90
C LEU A 142 19.96 -6.25 -8.61
N PRO A 143 20.76 -6.63 -9.61
CA PRO A 143 22.21 -6.66 -9.49
C PRO A 143 22.74 -5.29 -9.05
N ASN A 144 23.51 -5.25 -7.96
CA ASN A 144 24.01 -4.00 -7.36
C ASN A 144 22.92 -3.01 -6.90
N GLY A 145 21.68 -3.46 -6.69
CA GLY A 145 20.54 -2.59 -6.32
C GLY A 145 20.81 -1.72 -5.09
N ALA A 146 21.56 -2.24 -4.11
CA ALA A 146 21.94 -1.51 -2.91
C ALA A 146 22.83 -0.28 -3.17
N SER A 147 23.50 -0.20 -4.32
CA SER A 147 24.36 0.92 -4.72
C SER A 147 23.63 1.99 -5.54
N LEU A 148 22.39 1.71 -5.97
CA LEU A 148 21.61 2.61 -6.80
C LEU A 148 20.88 3.65 -5.94
N ASN A 149 20.93 4.92 -6.36
CA ASN A 149 20.06 5.95 -5.81
C ASN A 149 18.62 5.82 -6.35
N PHE A 150 17.68 6.56 -5.75
CA PHE A 150 16.26 6.50 -6.11
C PHE A 150 15.99 6.74 -7.62
N ILE A 151 16.67 7.71 -8.24
CA ILE A 151 16.48 7.99 -9.68
C ILE A 151 17.01 6.83 -10.52
N GLN A 152 18.13 6.23 -10.13
CA GLN A 152 18.69 5.07 -10.82
C GLN A 152 17.78 3.85 -10.70
N LEU A 153 17.20 3.61 -9.52
CA LEU A 153 16.20 2.55 -9.31
C LEU A 153 14.98 2.77 -10.20
N MET A 154 14.44 4.00 -10.21
CA MET A 154 13.32 4.34 -11.09
C MET A 154 13.65 4.12 -12.56
N LYS A 155 14.88 4.41 -13.02
CA LYS A 155 15.29 4.15 -14.40
C LYS A 155 15.54 2.68 -14.71
N ALA A 156 15.86 1.87 -13.70
CA ALA A 156 16.11 0.44 -13.87
C ALA A 156 14.82 -0.38 -14.03
N ILE A 157 13.68 0.17 -13.60
CA ILE A 157 12.37 -0.47 -13.82
C ILE A 157 12.09 -0.48 -15.34
N PRO A 158 11.81 -1.65 -15.94
CA PRO A 158 11.46 -1.75 -17.35
C PRO A 158 10.03 -1.24 -17.57
N TRP A 159 9.85 0.09 -17.60
CA TRP A 159 8.55 0.75 -17.81
C TRP A 159 7.91 0.47 -19.18
N GLY A 160 8.66 -0.12 -20.10
CA GLY A 160 8.19 -0.48 -21.43
C GLY A 160 8.03 -2.00 -21.55
N VAL A 161 6.79 -2.43 -21.74
CA VAL A 161 6.42 -3.62 -22.52
C VAL A 161 5.49 -3.14 -23.62
#